data_AF-A0A0S7CYQ0-F1
#
_entry.id   AF-A0A0S7CYQ0-F1
#
_cell.length_a   1.000
_cell.length_b   1.000
_cell.length_c   1.000
_cell.angle_alpha   90.00
_cell.angle_beta   90.00
_cell.angle_gamma   90.00
#
_symmetry.space_group_name_H-M   'P 1'
#
loop_
_entity.id
_entity.type
_entity.pdbx_description
1 polymer ?
#
loop_
_entity_poly.entity_id
_entity_poly.type
_entity_poly.pdbx_seq_one_letter_code
_entity_poly.pdbx_strand_id
1 'polypeptide(L)'
;MCFMISFLDGLRDLRTSISSGLIILFGIWLNIAPFMSEISSTPGFGSEFAKLLGFLGPVGSVALISFIAYIVGLLLPFGNLFIYIHDKFELRSQQKDRRKNKRIGQITEPTRERLTAFIKNEVDLALSRGVQPAEIYSAMDGLPGKSGPRLKKRKKIDRNSSVISDAILISIIRWELNDLATRLKFNQNEIFERYDRFRGEAEFRFALVLPLTFALFTIFARNARPEWIIVKGVEISWWDLSTKGTVLIIFLLFLRGLEANRQSISLLADSISLGIVESDSIKVLRDLQGSREDRWLR
;
A
#
# COMPACT_ATOMS: atom_id res chain seq x y z
N MET A 1 3.98 -29.92 0.09
CA MET A 1 3.50 -28.99 -0.98
C MET A 1 3.60 -27.51 -0.61
N CYS A 2 3.50 -27.09 0.66
CA CYS A 2 3.62 -25.66 1.04
C CYS A 2 4.94 -24.97 0.64
N PHE A 3 6.05 -25.71 0.51
CA PHE A 3 7.36 -25.14 0.21
C PHE A 3 7.48 -24.50 -1.19
N MET A 4 6.75 -25.02 -2.20
CA MET A 4 6.77 -24.43 -3.55
C MET A 4 6.00 -23.12 -3.65
N ILE A 5 4.93 -22.96 -2.87
CA ILE A 5 4.11 -21.73 -2.87
C ILE A 5 4.90 -20.58 -2.26
N SER A 6 5.60 -20.81 -1.14
CA SER A 6 6.47 -19.79 -0.53
C SER A 6 7.62 -19.34 -1.45
N PHE A 7 8.11 -20.22 -2.34
CA PHE A 7 9.15 -19.85 -3.29
C PHE A 7 8.62 -18.92 -4.41
N LEU A 8 7.40 -19.18 -4.90
CA LEU A 8 6.74 -18.33 -5.90
C LEU A 8 6.47 -16.91 -5.38
N ASP A 9 6.03 -16.78 -4.11
CA ASP A 9 5.85 -15.49 -3.46
C ASP A 9 7.18 -14.72 -3.39
N GLY A 10 8.27 -15.39 -3.00
CA GLY A 10 9.60 -14.80 -2.96
C GLY A 10 10.11 -14.32 -4.33
N LEU A 11 9.78 -15.03 -5.42
CA LEU A 11 10.14 -14.62 -6.78
C LEU A 11 9.40 -13.34 -7.22
N ARG A 12 8.16 -13.16 -6.78
CA ARG A 12 7.39 -11.94 -7.09
C ARG A 12 8.03 -10.71 -6.45
N ASP A 13 8.39 -10.83 -5.17
CA ASP A 13 9.03 -9.74 -4.41
C ASP A 13 10.43 -9.43 -4.95
N LEU A 14 11.17 -10.47 -5.36
CA LEU A 14 12.45 -10.36 -6.03
C LEU A 14 12.33 -9.53 -7.32
N ARG A 15 11.37 -9.85 -8.20
CA ARG A 15 11.17 -9.14 -9.46
C ARG A 15 10.87 -7.67 -9.21
N THR A 16 9.94 -7.37 -8.30
CA THR A 16 9.56 -5.99 -7.97
C THR A 16 10.75 -5.18 -7.45
N SER A 17 11.53 -5.77 -6.53
CA SER A 17 12.72 -5.14 -5.95
C SER A 17 13.83 -4.91 -6.96
N ILE A 18 14.11 -5.90 -7.83
CA ILE A 18 15.09 -5.74 -8.91
C ILE A 18 14.66 -4.65 -9.89
N SER A 19 13.40 -4.65 -10.35
CA SER A 19 12.90 -3.67 -11.30
C SER A 19 12.95 -2.24 -10.73
N SER A 20 12.48 -2.03 -9.49
CA SER A 20 12.51 -0.71 -8.86
C SER A 20 13.96 -0.23 -8.65
N GLY A 21 14.84 -1.12 -8.20
CA GLY A 21 16.26 -0.83 -8.01
C GLY A 21 16.99 -0.48 -9.29
N LEU A 22 16.74 -1.21 -10.38
CA LEU A 22 17.34 -0.92 -11.69
C LEU A 22 16.92 0.46 -12.21
N ILE A 23 15.65 0.85 -12.05
CA ILE A 23 15.18 2.17 -12.47
C ILE A 23 15.87 3.28 -11.66
N ILE A 24 16.10 3.06 -10.37
CA ILE A 24 16.83 4.03 -9.53
C ILE A 24 18.29 4.11 -9.93
N LEU A 25 18.96 2.97 -10.06
CA LEU A 25 20.35 2.93 -10.52
C LEU A 25 20.48 3.60 -11.89
N PHE A 26 19.51 3.42 -12.78
CA PHE A 26 19.47 4.13 -14.05
C PHE A 26 19.33 5.63 -13.86
N GLY A 27 18.43 6.10 -13.00
CA GLY A 27 18.31 7.52 -12.65
C GLY A 27 19.60 8.10 -12.05
N ILE A 28 20.27 7.37 -11.16
CA ILE A 28 21.56 7.74 -10.58
C ILE A 28 22.64 7.77 -11.68
N TRP A 29 22.71 6.73 -12.50
CA TRP A 29 23.63 6.63 -13.61
C TRP A 29 23.49 7.81 -14.56
N LEU A 30 22.25 8.17 -14.93
CA LEU A 30 22.00 9.37 -15.71
C LEU A 30 22.73 10.53 -15.06
N ASN A 31 22.47 10.85 -13.78
CA ASN A 31 23.12 11.96 -13.06
C ASN A 31 24.66 11.92 -13.06
N ILE A 32 25.26 10.73 -12.96
CA ILE A 32 26.72 10.57 -12.85
C ILE A 32 27.41 10.53 -14.22
N ALA A 33 26.76 10.04 -15.27
CA ALA A 33 27.39 9.74 -16.56
C ALA A 33 28.20 10.89 -17.20
N PRO A 34 27.74 12.16 -17.21
CA PRO A 34 28.53 13.27 -17.77
C PRO A 34 29.82 13.56 -17.00
N PHE A 35 29.85 13.29 -15.70
CA PHE A 35 31.08 13.44 -14.92
C PHE A 35 32.07 12.31 -15.23
N MET A 36 31.59 11.12 -15.60
CA MET A 36 32.45 9.98 -15.93
C MET A 36 33.27 10.20 -17.21
N SER A 37 32.77 10.97 -18.18
CA SER A 37 33.55 11.30 -19.39
C SER A 37 34.79 12.15 -19.07
N GLU A 38 34.70 13.02 -18.07
CA GLU A 38 35.81 13.90 -17.65
C GLU A 38 36.84 13.16 -16.78
N ILE A 39 36.40 12.16 -15.99
CA ILE A 39 37.24 11.46 -15.01
C ILE A 39 38.19 10.43 -15.64
N SER A 40 37.98 10.05 -16.90
CA SER A 40 38.75 9.01 -17.60
C SER A 40 40.28 9.20 -17.62
N SER A 41 40.78 10.39 -17.28
CA SER A 41 42.22 10.70 -17.23
C SER A 41 42.82 10.75 -15.82
N THR A 42 42.04 10.62 -14.74
CA THR A 42 42.55 10.76 -13.35
C THR A 42 42.34 9.49 -12.52
N PRO A 43 43.36 9.05 -11.74
CA PRO A 43 43.22 7.91 -10.83
C PRO A 43 42.20 8.25 -9.74
N GLY A 44 41.05 7.57 -9.75
CA GLY A 44 39.94 7.79 -8.82
C GLY A 44 38.99 6.60 -8.73
N PHE A 45 37.98 6.70 -7.85
CA PHE A 45 37.02 5.61 -7.56
C PHE A 45 36.38 5.02 -8.82
N GLY A 46 36.01 5.86 -9.81
CA GLY A 46 35.43 5.39 -11.07
C GLY A 46 36.36 4.48 -11.88
N SER A 47 37.68 4.75 -11.86
CA SER A 47 38.68 3.95 -12.56
C SER A 47 38.87 2.57 -11.90
N GLU A 48 38.90 2.51 -10.56
CA GLU A 48 39.00 1.25 -9.82
C GLU A 48 37.72 0.41 -9.96
N PHE A 49 36.54 1.06 -9.95
CA PHE A 49 35.28 0.38 -10.20
C PHE A 49 35.21 -0.19 -11.63
N ALA A 50 35.67 0.56 -12.63
CA ALA A 50 35.75 0.07 -14.01
C ALA A 50 36.70 -1.13 -14.16
N LYS A 51 37.86 -1.12 -13.47
CA LYS A 51 38.78 -2.27 -13.42
C LYS A 51 38.13 -3.49 -12.79
N LEU A 52 37.39 -3.31 -11.69
CA LEU A 52 36.65 -4.38 -11.02
C LEU A 52 35.62 -5.03 -11.96
N LEU A 53 34.84 -4.20 -12.67
CA LEU A 53 33.88 -4.69 -13.67
C LEU A 53 34.58 -5.39 -14.84
N GLY A 54 35.72 -4.87 -15.28
CA GLY A 54 36.56 -5.52 -16.31
C GLY A 54 37.05 -6.90 -15.88
N PHE A 55 37.46 -7.06 -14.62
CA PHE A 55 37.91 -8.35 -14.07
C PHE A 55 36.78 -9.38 -13.96
N LEU A 56 35.58 -8.96 -13.58
CA LEU A 56 34.39 -9.81 -13.50
C LEU A 56 33.87 -10.27 -14.87
N GLY A 57 34.27 -9.60 -15.94
CA GLY A 57 33.73 -9.77 -17.27
C GLY A 57 32.27 -9.32 -17.40
N PRO A 58 31.67 -9.43 -18.59
CA PRO A 58 30.30 -8.95 -18.84
C PRO A 58 29.25 -9.66 -17.96
N VAL A 59 29.37 -10.98 -17.79
CA VAL A 59 28.41 -11.78 -17.01
C VAL A 59 28.49 -11.41 -15.52
N GLY A 60 29.69 -11.36 -14.95
CA GLY A 60 29.87 -10.97 -13.55
C GLY A 60 29.45 -9.53 -13.27
N SER A 61 29.67 -8.63 -14.22
CA SER A 61 29.22 -7.23 -14.14
C SER A 61 27.69 -7.13 -14.09
N VAL A 62 26.98 -7.83 -14.97
CA VAL A 62 25.50 -7.86 -14.95
C VAL A 62 25.00 -8.45 -13.64
N ALA A 63 25.58 -9.54 -13.16
CA ALA A 63 25.20 -10.16 -11.89
C ALA A 63 25.40 -9.20 -10.71
N LEU A 64 26.54 -8.50 -10.65
CA LEU A 64 26.83 -7.51 -9.60
C LEU A 64 25.84 -6.34 -9.64
N ILE A 65 25.57 -5.79 -10.82
CA ILE A 65 24.62 -4.68 -10.99
C ILE A 65 23.21 -5.12 -10.59
N SER A 66 22.76 -6.31 -11.01
CA SER A 66 21.47 -6.86 -10.60
C SER A 66 21.37 -7.08 -9.10
N PHE A 67 22.46 -7.53 -8.45
CA PHE A 67 22.51 -7.70 -7.00
C PHE A 67 22.42 -6.35 -6.27
N ILE A 68 23.18 -5.34 -6.71
CA ILE A 68 23.09 -3.99 -6.15
C ILE A 68 21.67 -3.42 -6.37
N ALA A 69 21.10 -3.60 -7.55
CA ALA A 69 19.73 -3.18 -7.85
C ALA A 69 18.74 -3.82 -6.88
N TYR A 70 18.84 -5.14 -6.67
CA TYR A 70 18.01 -5.85 -5.70
C TYR A 70 18.12 -5.24 -4.29
N ILE A 71 19.35 -4.99 -3.79
CA ILE A 71 19.57 -4.38 -2.48
C ILE A 71 18.94 -2.99 -2.41
N VAL A 72 19.15 -2.14 -3.43
CA VAL A 72 18.59 -0.79 -3.48
C VAL A 72 17.07 -0.82 -3.47
N GLY A 73 16.46 -1.72 -4.25
CA GLY A 73 15.01 -1.89 -4.29
C GLY A 73 14.44 -2.42 -2.96
N LEU A 74 15.17 -3.28 -2.25
CA LEU A 74 14.78 -3.82 -0.96
C LEU A 74 14.90 -2.79 0.17
N LEU A 75 15.94 -1.96 0.15
CA LEU A 75 16.18 -0.92 1.17
C LEU A 75 15.20 0.26 1.10
N LEU A 76 14.54 0.44 -0.05
CA LEU A 76 13.66 1.57 -0.27
C LEU A 76 12.20 1.08 -0.35
N PRO A 77 11.45 1.10 0.77
CA PRO A 77 10.10 0.54 0.84
C PRO A 77 9.07 1.48 0.20
N PHE A 78 9.21 1.76 -1.09
CA PHE A 78 8.38 2.73 -1.81
C PHE A 78 6.90 2.38 -1.77
N GLY A 79 6.55 1.09 -1.82
CA GLY A 79 5.17 0.63 -1.68
C GLY A 79 4.56 1.10 -0.35
N ASN A 80 5.25 0.85 0.76
CA ASN A 80 4.78 1.25 2.10
C ASN A 80 4.76 2.77 2.27
N LEU A 81 5.74 3.48 1.69
CA LEU A 81 5.78 4.93 1.73
C LEU A 81 4.57 5.55 1.02
N PHE A 82 4.18 5.02 -0.15
CA PHE A 82 3.00 5.53 -0.88
C PHE A 82 1.70 5.24 -0.15
N ILE A 83 1.53 4.02 0.38
CA ILE A 83 0.36 3.68 1.18
C ILE A 83 0.28 4.61 2.40
N TYR A 84 1.41 4.85 3.07
CA TYR A 84 1.49 5.79 4.19
C TYR A 84 1.16 7.23 3.79
N ILE A 85 1.70 7.74 2.68
CA ILE A 85 1.43 9.09 2.18
C ILE A 85 -0.05 9.21 1.80
N HIS A 86 -0.59 8.23 1.09
CA HIS A 86 -1.99 8.17 0.69
C HIS A 86 -2.90 8.19 1.92
N ASP A 87 -2.68 7.29 2.88
CA ASP A 87 -3.44 7.24 4.13
C ASP A 87 -3.38 8.56 4.89
N LYS A 88 -2.20 9.19 4.97
CA LYS A 88 -2.03 10.47 5.64
C LYS A 88 -2.74 11.61 4.92
N PHE A 89 -2.72 11.59 3.59
CA PHE A 89 -3.43 12.57 2.77
C PHE A 89 -4.94 12.40 2.85
N GLU A 90 -5.42 11.15 2.82
CA GLU A 90 -6.82 10.79 3.00
C GLU A 90 -7.34 11.20 4.40
N LEU A 91 -6.54 10.99 5.45
CA LEU A 91 -6.90 11.46 6.79
C LEU A 91 -6.99 13.00 6.87
N ARG A 92 -6.13 13.72 6.15
CA ARG A 92 -6.17 15.20 6.09
C ARG A 92 -7.36 15.70 5.28
N SER A 93 -7.70 15.07 4.17
CA SER A 93 -8.90 15.42 3.40
C SER A 93 -10.16 15.13 4.20
N GLN A 94 -10.23 13.98 4.89
CA GLN A 94 -11.36 13.62 5.77
C GLN A 94 -11.54 14.59 6.94
N GLN A 95 -10.47 15.16 7.51
CA GLN A 95 -10.61 16.19 8.54
C GLN A 95 -11.24 17.47 8.01
N LYS A 96 -10.91 17.86 6.78
CA LYS A 96 -11.47 19.06 6.14
C LYS A 96 -12.93 18.85 5.71
N ASP A 97 -13.27 17.62 5.33
CA ASP A 97 -14.62 17.21 4.92
C ASP A 97 -15.48 16.63 6.05
N ARG A 98 -15.12 16.80 7.33
CA ARG A 98 -16.04 16.47 8.45
C ARG A 98 -17.36 17.26 8.45
N ARG A 99 -17.53 18.25 7.56
CA ARG A 99 -18.82 18.89 7.26
C ARG A 99 -19.59 18.25 6.09
N LYS A 100 -18.98 17.35 5.31
CA LYS A 100 -19.60 16.60 4.21
C LYS A 100 -19.18 15.13 4.29
N ASN A 101 -19.97 14.37 5.04
CA ASN A 101 -19.78 12.98 5.45
C ASN A 101 -19.74 11.95 4.29
N LYS A 102 -18.74 11.97 3.41
CA LYS A 102 -18.60 10.95 2.36
C LYS A 102 -17.16 10.82 1.86
N ARG A 103 -16.54 9.66 2.17
CA ARG A 103 -15.61 8.85 1.36
C ARG A 103 -14.42 8.35 2.19
N ILE A 104 -14.59 7.18 2.80
CA ILE A 104 -13.47 6.26 3.07
C ILE A 104 -13.24 5.57 1.72
N GLY A 105 -12.26 6.05 0.96
CA GLY A 105 -12.09 5.78 -0.47
C GLY A 105 -11.35 4.48 -0.78
N GLN A 106 -11.32 3.51 0.14
CA GLN A 106 -10.56 2.27 -0.02
C GLN A 106 -11.44 1.05 -0.33
N ILE A 107 -12.76 1.13 -0.12
CA ILE A 107 -13.71 0.06 -0.41
C ILE A 107 -14.69 0.56 -1.47
N THR A 108 -15.08 -0.31 -2.41
CA THR A 108 -16.17 -0.01 -3.33
C THR A 108 -17.43 0.32 -2.51
N GLU A 109 -18.20 1.34 -2.91
CA GLU A 109 -19.43 1.71 -2.17
C GLU A 109 -20.36 0.51 -1.87
N PRO A 110 -20.63 -0.44 -2.80
CA PRO A 110 -21.49 -1.59 -2.48
C PRO A 110 -20.89 -2.51 -1.41
N THR A 111 -19.60 -2.82 -1.47
CA THR A 111 -18.96 -3.68 -0.46
C THR A 111 -18.85 -2.97 0.88
N ARG A 112 -18.61 -1.65 0.87
CA ARG A 112 -18.63 -0.83 2.07
C ARG A 112 -20.00 -0.85 2.72
N GLU A 113 -21.06 -0.66 1.96
CA GLU A 113 -22.44 -0.69 2.46
C GLU A 113 -22.76 -2.05 3.07
N ARG A 114 -22.40 -3.16 2.41
CA ARG A 114 -22.60 -4.52 2.95
C ARG A 114 -21.84 -4.75 4.25
N LEU A 115 -20.54 -4.45 4.27
CA LEU A 115 -19.71 -4.65 5.46
C LEU A 115 -20.15 -3.73 6.61
N THR A 116 -20.52 -2.48 6.31
CA THR A 116 -21.03 -1.53 7.31
C THR A 116 -22.39 -1.99 7.85
N ALA A 117 -23.28 -2.46 6.99
CA ALA A 117 -24.57 -3.00 7.41
C ALA A 117 -24.39 -4.25 8.29
N PHE A 118 -23.46 -5.14 7.92
CA PHE A 118 -23.10 -6.33 8.70
C PHE A 118 -22.57 -5.94 10.09
N ILE A 119 -21.55 -5.08 10.16
CA ILE A 119 -20.97 -4.62 11.43
C ILE A 119 -22.01 -3.89 12.27
N LYS A 120 -22.81 -3.02 11.66
CA LYS A 120 -23.86 -2.29 12.36
C LYS A 120 -24.89 -3.25 12.96
N ASN A 121 -25.30 -4.29 12.23
CA ASN A 121 -26.21 -5.29 12.74
C ASN A 121 -25.62 -6.02 13.97
N GLU A 122 -24.35 -6.43 13.92
CA GLU A 122 -23.66 -7.07 15.06
C GLU A 122 -23.53 -6.14 16.27
N VAL A 123 -23.26 -4.85 16.04
CA VAL A 123 -23.18 -3.83 17.10
C VAL A 123 -24.56 -3.55 17.70
N ASP A 124 -25.58 -3.33 16.88
CA ASP A 124 -26.95 -3.07 17.32
C ASP A 124 -27.49 -4.29 18.10
N LEU A 125 -27.16 -5.51 17.68
CA LEU A 125 -27.46 -6.75 18.42
C LEU A 125 -26.76 -6.77 19.78
N ALA A 126 -25.47 -6.45 19.86
CA ALA A 126 -24.75 -6.37 21.13
C ALA A 126 -25.35 -5.32 22.08
N LEU A 127 -25.69 -4.14 21.56
CA LEU A 127 -26.30 -3.05 22.33
C LEU A 127 -27.71 -3.45 22.83
N SER A 128 -28.52 -4.10 22.00
CA SER A 128 -29.85 -4.58 22.39
C SER A 128 -29.81 -5.65 23.49
N ARG A 129 -28.73 -6.44 23.55
CA ARG A 129 -28.43 -7.39 24.65
C ARG A 129 -27.85 -6.72 25.90
N GLY A 130 -27.78 -5.39 25.92
CA GLY A 130 -27.33 -4.61 27.07
C GLY A 130 -25.82 -4.52 27.25
N VAL A 131 -25.03 -4.90 26.24
CA VAL A 131 -23.57 -4.66 26.24
C VAL A 131 -23.36 -3.15 26.18
N GLN A 132 -22.58 -2.60 27.11
CA GLN A 132 -22.33 -1.16 27.14
C GLN A 132 -21.32 -0.78 26.04
N PRO A 133 -21.48 0.38 25.36
CA PRO A 133 -20.49 0.85 24.38
C PRO A 133 -19.04 0.85 24.90
N ALA A 134 -18.84 1.19 26.17
CA ALA A 134 -17.53 1.18 26.80
C ALA A 134 -16.91 -0.22 26.88
N GLU A 135 -17.72 -1.26 27.11
CA GLU A 135 -17.27 -2.66 27.12
C GLU A 135 -16.78 -3.07 25.73
N ILE A 136 -17.53 -2.70 24.68
CA ILE A 136 -17.15 -2.91 23.27
C ILE A 136 -15.79 -2.26 23.00
N TYR A 137 -15.62 -0.98 23.35
CA TYR A 137 -14.35 -0.27 23.15
C TYR A 137 -13.20 -0.91 23.94
N SER A 138 -13.40 -1.29 25.20
CA SER A 138 -12.35 -1.91 26.00
C SER A 138 -11.93 -3.28 25.46
N ALA A 139 -12.90 -4.07 24.98
CA ALA A 139 -12.61 -5.37 24.39
C ALA A 139 -11.86 -5.22 23.06
N MET A 140 -12.25 -4.21 22.27
CA MET A 140 -11.55 -3.85 21.05
C MET A 140 -10.12 -3.37 21.29
N ASP A 141 -9.87 -2.59 22.35
CA ASP A 141 -8.53 -2.10 22.72
C ASP A 141 -7.62 -3.23 23.22
N GLY A 142 -8.18 -4.34 23.71
CA GLY A 142 -7.45 -5.52 24.19
C GLY A 142 -6.95 -6.46 23.08
N LEU A 143 -7.33 -6.24 21.82
CA LEU A 143 -6.92 -7.12 20.71
C LEU A 143 -5.42 -6.96 20.37
N PRO A 144 -4.68 -8.06 20.14
CA PRO A 144 -3.24 -8.05 19.91
C PRO A 144 -2.86 -7.18 18.70
N GLY A 145 -1.74 -6.47 18.79
CA GLY A 145 -1.23 -5.58 17.73
C GLY A 145 -1.84 -4.17 17.71
N LYS A 146 -2.80 -3.85 18.58
CA LYS A 146 -3.44 -2.51 18.60
C LYS A 146 -2.67 -1.50 19.44
N SER A 147 -1.63 -0.91 18.84
CA SER A 147 -1.08 0.40 19.27
C SER A 147 -1.81 1.54 18.54
N GLY A 148 -3.13 1.45 18.43
CA GLY A 148 -3.93 2.50 17.80
C GLY A 148 -3.79 3.83 18.56
N PRO A 149 -4.12 4.98 17.94
CA PRO A 149 -4.24 6.22 18.67
C PRO A 149 -5.23 5.97 19.80
N ARG A 150 -4.72 5.85 21.04
CA ARG A 150 -5.53 5.68 22.26
C ARG A 150 -6.71 6.60 22.06
N LEU A 151 -7.93 6.06 22.08
CA LEU A 151 -9.18 6.83 22.07
C LEU A 151 -9.17 7.66 23.37
N LYS A 152 -8.30 8.68 23.42
CA LYS A 152 -7.92 9.43 24.60
C LYS A 152 -9.19 10.11 25.05
N LYS A 153 -9.78 9.57 26.11
CA LYS A 153 -10.81 10.18 26.96
C LYS A 153 -11.72 11.14 26.17
N ARG A 154 -12.41 10.66 25.12
CA ARG A 154 -13.60 11.37 24.64
C ARG A 154 -14.64 11.22 25.75
N LYS A 155 -14.64 12.18 26.68
CA LYS A 155 -15.49 12.23 27.90
C LYS A 155 -17.00 12.25 27.60
N LYS A 156 -17.39 12.31 26.33
CA LYS A 156 -18.71 11.97 25.81
C LYS A 156 -18.49 11.00 24.65
N ILE A 157 -18.45 9.70 24.95
CA ILE A 157 -18.67 8.68 23.95
C ILE A 157 -20.13 8.81 23.57
N ASP A 158 -20.37 9.36 22.40
CA ASP A 158 -21.72 9.50 21.86
C ASP A 158 -22.30 8.09 21.70
N ARG A 159 -23.53 7.85 22.18
CA ARG A 159 -24.18 6.52 22.16
C ARG A 159 -24.58 6.07 20.75
N ASN A 160 -24.18 6.81 19.72
CA ASN A 160 -24.59 6.58 18.35
C ASN A 160 -23.85 5.35 17.80
N SER A 161 -24.58 4.25 17.57
CA SER A 161 -24.03 2.97 17.09
C SER A 161 -23.28 3.09 15.76
N SER A 162 -23.60 4.11 14.94
CA SER A 162 -22.86 4.42 13.72
C SER A 162 -21.39 4.76 13.98
N VAL A 163 -21.08 5.52 15.03
CA VAL A 163 -19.70 5.92 15.37
C VAL A 163 -18.88 4.73 15.86
N ILE A 164 -19.52 3.82 16.60
CA ILE A 164 -18.91 2.57 17.07
C ILE A 164 -18.63 1.65 15.87
N SER A 165 -19.61 1.51 14.97
CA SER A 165 -19.50 0.68 13.76
C SER A 165 -18.39 1.17 12.82
N ASP A 166 -18.28 2.48 12.61
CA ASP A 166 -17.20 3.08 11.81
C ASP A 166 -15.82 2.84 12.45
N ALA A 167 -15.72 2.94 13.78
CA ALA A 167 -14.47 2.66 14.49
C ALA A 167 -14.06 1.18 14.36
N ILE A 168 -15.02 0.25 14.46
CA ILE A 168 -14.81 -1.17 14.24
C ILE A 168 -14.35 -1.42 12.81
N LEU A 169 -15.08 -0.88 11.82
CA LEU A 169 -14.75 -1.01 10.41
C LEU A 169 -13.32 -0.56 10.11
N ILE A 170 -12.92 0.62 10.61
CA ILE A 170 -11.55 1.13 10.46
C ILE A 170 -10.53 0.19 11.12
N SER A 171 -10.85 -0.36 12.29
CA SER A 171 -9.94 -1.27 12.98
C SER A 171 -9.73 -2.59 12.24
N ILE A 172 -10.80 -3.17 11.67
CA ILE A 172 -10.77 -4.40 10.86
C ILE A 172 -9.91 -4.15 9.61
N ILE A 173 -10.20 -3.08 8.88
CA ILE A 173 -9.47 -2.72 7.65
C ILE A 173 -7.99 -2.43 7.95
N ARG A 174 -7.66 -1.85 9.10
CA ARG A 174 -6.28 -1.39 9.32
C ARG A 174 -5.36 -2.47 9.91
N TRP A 175 -5.88 -3.32 10.78
CA TRP A 175 -5.05 -4.19 11.61
C TRP A 175 -5.26 -5.67 11.36
N GLU A 176 -6.46 -6.07 10.92
CA GLU A 176 -6.78 -7.49 10.76
C GLU A 176 -6.53 -8.01 9.35
N LEU A 177 -6.37 -7.14 8.33
CA LEU A 177 -6.25 -7.58 6.93
C LEU A 177 -5.14 -8.63 6.70
N ASN A 178 -3.98 -8.49 7.34
CA ASN A 178 -2.88 -9.44 7.17
C ASN A 178 -3.19 -10.81 7.81
N ASP A 179 -3.85 -10.81 8.97
CA ASP A 179 -4.25 -12.05 9.63
C ASP A 179 -5.42 -12.71 8.89
N LEU A 180 -6.40 -11.92 8.46
CA LEU A 180 -7.52 -12.36 7.63
C LEU A 180 -7.06 -12.97 6.32
N ALA A 181 -6.05 -12.39 5.66
CA ALA A 181 -5.45 -12.97 4.45
C ALA A 181 -4.83 -14.35 4.73
N THR A 182 -4.18 -14.51 5.89
CA THR A 182 -3.60 -15.79 6.32
C THR A 182 -4.70 -16.83 6.55
N ARG A 183 -5.77 -16.48 7.26
CA ARG A 183 -6.94 -17.36 7.47
C ARG A 183 -7.64 -17.70 6.15
N LEU A 184 -7.78 -16.72 5.26
CA LEU A 184 -8.38 -16.92 3.93
C LEU A 184 -7.59 -17.94 3.11
N LYS A 185 -6.24 -17.92 3.18
CA LYS A 185 -5.37 -18.90 2.52
C LYS A 185 -5.69 -20.34 2.94
N PHE A 186 -5.99 -20.57 4.21
CA PHE A 186 -6.32 -21.90 4.73
C PHE A 186 -7.75 -22.33 4.42
N ASN A 187 -8.71 -21.40 4.49
CA ASN A 187 -10.13 -21.75 4.38
C ASN A 187 -10.64 -21.74 2.92
N GLN A 188 -10.15 -20.83 2.08
CA GLN A 188 -10.63 -20.62 0.71
C GLN A 188 -9.48 -20.18 -0.20
N ASN A 189 -8.66 -21.14 -0.63
CA ASN A 189 -7.47 -20.87 -1.44
C ASN A 189 -7.78 -20.11 -2.75
N GLU A 190 -8.92 -20.37 -3.41
CA GLU A 190 -9.28 -19.66 -4.64
C GLU A 190 -9.51 -18.16 -4.42
N ILE A 191 -10.20 -17.77 -3.33
CA ILE A 191 -10.43 -16.36 -3.01
C ILE A 191 -9.10 -15.70 -2.59
N PHE A 192 -8.27 -16.43 -1.85
CA PHE A 192 -6.93 -15.97 -1.48
C PHE A 192 -6.07 -15.70 -2.71
N GLU A 193 -6.04 -16.58 -3.71
CA GLU A 193 -5.27 -16.37 -4.94
C GLU A 193 -5.71 -15.10 -5.69
N ARG A 194 -7.02 -14.82 -5.75
CA ARG A 194 -7.54 -13.58 -6.34
C ARG A 194 -7.12 -12.35 -5.53
N TYR A 195 -7.24 -12.42 -4.21
CA TYR A 195 -6.80 -11.37 -3.29
C TYR A 195 -5.31 -11.07 -3.48
N ASP A 196 -4.48 -12.10 -3.43
CA ASP A 196 -3.03 -12.02 -3.52
C ASP A 196 -2.57 -11.49 -4.88
N ARG A 197 -3.24 -11.90 -5.97
CA ARG A 197 -3.01 -11.34 -7.30
C ARG A 197 -3.25 -9.83 -7.35
N PHE A 198 -4.40 -9.35 -6.87
CA PHE A 198 -4.72 -7.92 -6.88
C PHE A 198 -3.79 -7.11 -5.97
N ARG A 199 -3.44 -7.67 -4.80
CA ARG A 199 -2.49 -7.05 -3.88
C ARG A 199 -1.09 -6.95 -4.49
N GLY A 200 -0.57 -8.04 -5.03
CA GLY A 200 0.75 -8.05 -5.69
C GLY A 200 0.81 -7.13 -6.90
N GLU A 201 -0.28 -6.99 -7.67
CA GLU A 201 -0.37 -6.03 -8.76
C GLU A 201 -0.34 -4.57 -8.27
N ALA A 202 -1.05 -4.25 -7.19
CA ALA A 202 -1.02 -2.92 -6.58
C ALA A 202 0.37 -2.57 -6.05
N GLU A 203 0.99 -3.48 -5.29
CA GLU A 203 2.33 -3.31 -4.72
C GLU A 203 3.39 -3.11 -5.82
N PHE A 204 3.33 -3.91 -6.90
CA PHE A 204 4.20 -3.75 -8.06
C PHE A 204 4.05 -2.36 -8.71
N ARG A 205 2.81 -1.92 -8.96
CA ARG A 205 2.54 -0.61 -9.56
C ARG A 205 3.08 0.52 -8.67
N PHE A 206 2.80 0.49 -7.37
CA PHE A 206 3.32 1.52 -6.45
C PHE A 206 4.84 1.52 -6.33
N ALA A 207 5.47 0.35 -6.35
CA ALA A 207 6.92 0.24 -6.30
C ALA A 207 7.62 0.89 -7.52
N LEU A 208 6.94 0.97 -8.66
CA LEU A 208 7.47 1.61 -9.88
C LEU A 208 7.25 3.13 -9.93
N VAL A 209 6.21 3.67 -9.28
CA VAL A 209 5.84 5.09 -9.41
C VAL A 209 6.96 6.02 -8.95
N LEU A 210 7.58 5.78 -7.79
CA LEU A 210 8.65 6.67 -7.30
C LEU A 210 9.91 6.59 -8.15
N PRO A 211 10.47 5.39 -8.44
CA PRO A 211 11.62 5.27 -9.33
C PRO A 211 11.41 5.94 -10.69
N LEU A 212 10.24 5.77 -11.31
CA LEU A 212 9.93 6.40 -12.59
C LEU A 212 9.82 7.91 -12.48
N THR A 213 9.21 8.42 -11.41
CA THR A 213 9.13 9.86 -11.15
C THR A 213 10.51 10.46 -10.91
N PHE A 214 11.37 9.76 -10.18
CA PHE A 214 12.76 10.14 -10.00
C PHE A 214 13.51 10.17 -11.33
N ALA A 215 13.45 9.10 -12.12
CA ALA A 215 14.08 9.05 -13.44
C ALA A 215 13.58 10.18 -14.36
N LEU A 216 12.26 10.40 -14.42
CA LEU A 216 11.66 11.49 -15.20
C LEU A 216 12.15 12.86 -14.74
N PHE A 217 12.18 13.10 -13.42
CA PHE A 217 12.69 14.35 -12.85
C PHE A 217 14.16 14.58 -13.21
N THR A 218 14.99 13.53 -13.18
CA THR A 218 16.41 13.64 -13.54
C THR A 218 16.63 13.94 -15.02
N ILE A 219 15.83 13.34 -15.91
CA ILE A 219 15.83 13.65 -17.35
C ILE A 219 15.40 15.10 -17.56
N PHE A 220 14.33 15.53 -16.90
CA PHE A 220 13.82 16.90 -17.00
C PHE A 220 14.85 17.94 -16.51
N ALA A 221 15.45 17.72 -15.34
CA ALA A 221 16.44 18.63 -14.76
C ALA A 221 17.67 18.81 -15.66
N ARG A 222 18.04 17.78 -16.42
CA ARG A 222 19.17 17.81 -17.37
C ARG A 222 18.85 18.54 -18.66
N ASN A 223 17.63 18.36 -19.14
CA ASN A 223 17.19 18.95 -20.41
C ASN A 223 16.67 20.38 -20.23
N ALA A 224 16.44 20.83 -19.00
CA ALA A 224 16.09 22.21 -18.66
C ALA A 224 17.30 23.17 -18.81
N ARG A 225 17.95 23.22 -19.98
CA ARG A 225 18.90 24.30 -20.32
C ARG A 225 18.11 25.59 -20.58
N PRO A 226 18.50 26.78 -20.16
CA PRO A 226 17.66 27.99 -20.27
C PRO A 226 17.40 28.53 -21.70
N GLU A 227 18.02 27.97 -22.74
CA GLU A 227 18.00 28.53 -24.10
C GLU A 227 16.67 28.41 -24.87
N TRP A 228 15.69 27.62 -24.40
CA TRP A 228 14.40 27.40 -25.08
C TRP A 228 13.31 28.45 -24.77
N ILE A 229 13.60 29.47 -23.96
CA ILE A 229 12.56 30.40 -23.48
C ILE A 229 12.18 31.47 -24.52
N ILE A 230 12.91 31.65 -25.62
CA ILE A 230 12.65 32.75 -26.56
C ILE A 230 12.77 32.34 -28.02
N VAL A 231 11.90 31.44 -28.49
CA VAL A 231 11.47 31.47 -29.90
C VAL A 231 9.95 31.37 -29.94
N LYS A 232 9.32 32.53 -30.15
CA LYS A 232 7.88 32.70 -30.24
C LYS A 232 7.36 32.05 -31.53
N GLY A 233 6.43 31.10 -31.42
CA GLY A 233 5.56 30.72 -32.53
C GLY A 233 5.26 29.22 -32.64
N VAL A 234 4.64 28.64 -31.60
CA VAL A 234 3.92 27.35 -31.65
C VAL A 234 4.66 26.22 -32.40
N GLU A 235 5.87 25.88 -31.95
CA GLU A 235 6.40 24.53 -32.17
C GLU A 235 6.18 23.75 -30.88
N ILE A 236 5.21 22.82 -30.89
CA ILE A 236 5.10 21.82 -29.82
C ILE A 236 6.34 20.95 -29.94
N SER A 237 7.34 21.26 -29.11
CA SER A 237 8.56 20.46 -29.03
C SER A 237 8.20 19.02 -28.66
N TRP A 238 8.71 18.05 -29.42
CA TRP A 238 8.51 16.61 -29.16
C TRP A 238 8.86 16.21 -27.71
N TRP A 239 9.73 16.99 -27.05
CA TRP A 239 10.05 16.86 -25.62
C TRP A 239 8.87 17.16 -24.68
N ASP A 240 8.07 18.17 -24.99
CA ASP A 240 6.89 18.52 -24.19
C ASP A 240 5.82 17.42 -24.29
N LEU A 241 5.65 16.85 -25.49
CA LEU A 241 4.74 15.72 -25.70
C LEU A 241 5.23 14.45 -24.99
N SER A 242 6.52 14.14 -25.09
CA SER A 242 7.13 12.97 -24.43
C SER A 242 7.08 13.07 -22.90
N THR A 243 7.39 14.24 -22.33
CA THR A 243 7.35 14.44 -20.88
C THR A 243 5.92 14.39 -20.34
N LYS A 244 4.97 15.09 -20.96
CA LYS A 244 3.54 15.02 -20.58
C LYS A 244 2.98 13.60 -20.73
N GLY A 245 3.33 12.91 -21.81
CA GLY A 245 2.96 11.51 -22.01
C GLY A 245 3.50 10.60 -20.90
N THR A 246 4.77 10.79 -20.50
CA THR A 246 5.38 10.02 -19.42
C THR A 246 4.73 10.31 -18.06
N VAL A 247 4.46 11.58 -17.75
CA VAL A 247 3.72 11.97 -16.53
C VAL A 247 2.34 11.31 -16.50
N LEU A 248 1.62 11.34 -17.62
CA LEU A 248 0.31 10.71 -17.75
C LEU A 248 0.39 9.20 -17.51
N ILE A 249 1.39 8.52 -18.08
CA ILE A 249 1.60 7.08 -17.87
C ILE A 249 1.87 6.77 -16.39
N ILE A 250 2.75 7.52 -15.74
CA ILE A 250 3.04 7.35 -14.30
C ILE A 250 1.77 7.58 -13.46
N PHE A 251 0.99 8.60 -13.79
CA PHE A 251 -0.27 8.89 -13.11
C PHE A 251 -1.31 7.78 -13.32
N LEU A 252 -1.46 7.28 -14.54
CA LEU A 252 -2.33 6.14 -14.84
C LEU A 252 -1.89 4.87 -14.11
N LEU A 253 -0.58 4.60 -14.06
CA LEU A 253 -0.01 3.48 -13.31
C LEU A 253 -0.37 3.57 -11.82
N PHE A 254 -0.29 4.78 -11.25
CA PHE A 254 -0.70 5.05 -9.86
C PHE A 254 -2.19 4.81 -9.64
N LEU A 255 -3.06 5.37 -10.49
CA LEU A 255 -4.53 5.17 -10.39
C LEU A 255 -4.91 3.69 -10.50
N ARG A 256 -4.27 2.98 -11.43
CA ARG A 256 -4.43 1.54 -11.62
C ARG A 256 -3.92 0.75 -10.41
N GLY A 257 -2.86 1.21 -9.74
CA GLY A 257 -2.40 0.64 -8.47
C GLY A 257 -3.45 0.79 -7.36
N LEU A 258 -4.06 1.98 -7.25
CA LEU A 258 -5.15 2.22 -6.30
C LEU A 258 -6.38 1.34 -6.58
N GLU A 259 -6.76 1.20 -7.84
CA GLU A 259 -7.88 0.34 -8.25
C GLU A 259 -7.65 -1.13 -7.83
N ALA A 260 -6.47 -1.69 -8.13
CA ALA A 260 -6.12 -3.05 -7.75
C ALA A 260 -6.11 -3.23 -6.21
N ASN A 261 -5.59 -2.25 -5.47
CA ASN A 261 -5.61 -2.30 -4.01
C ASN A 261 -7.04 -2.26 -3.44
N ARG A 262 -7.92 -1.46 -4.03
CA ARG A 262 -9.34 -1.42 -3.63
C ARG A 262 -10.02 -2.76 -3.88
N GLN A 263 -9.72 -3.41 -5.00
CA GLN A 263 -10.27 -4.72 -5.34
C GLN A 263 -9.82 -5.80 -4.35
N SER A 264 -8.55 -5.79 -3.93
CA SER A 264 -8.06 -6.74 -2.91
C SER A 264 -8.76 -6.55 -1.55
N ILE A 265 -8.91 -5.30 -1.09
CA ILE A 265 -9.63 -4.98 0.16
C ILE A 265 -11.11 -5.37 0.05
N SER A 266 -11.74 -5.11 -1.11
CA SER A 266 -13.14 -5.47 -1.37
C SER A 266 -13.37 -6.98 -1.24
N LEU A 267 -12.48 -7.81 -1.80
CA LEU A 267 -12.58 -9.27 -1.68
C LEU A 267 -12.49 -9.76 -0.24
N LEU A 268 -11.60 -9.17 0.57
CA LEU A 268 -11.52 -9.50 1.99
C LEU A 268 -12.79 -9.06 2.73
N ALA A 269 -13.26 -7.84 2.49
CA ALA A 269 -14.49 -7.33 3.10
C ALA A 269 -15.72 -8.19 2.76
N ASP A 270 -15.86 -8.58 1.48
CA ASP A 270 -16.93 -9.49 1.05
C ASP A 270 -16.81 -10.85 1.75
N SER A 271 -15.59 -11.41 1.86
CA SER A 271 -15.34 -12.68 2.56
C SER A 271 -15.72 -12.64 4.04
N ILE A 272 -15.46 -11.53 4.73
CA ILE A 272 -15.90 -11.32 6.11
C ILE A 272 -17.43 -11.26 6.19
N SER A 273 -18.06 -10.48 5.30
CA SER A 273 -19.52 -10.31 5.31
C SER A 273 -20.29 -11.60 5.02
N LEU A 274 -19.71 -12.50 4.23
CA LEU A 274 -20.25 -13.81 3.93
C LEU A 274 -19.96 -14.85 5.03
N GLY A 275 -19.23 -14.48 6.08
CA GLY A 275 -18.84 -15.40 7.16
C GLY A 275 -17.83 -16.47 6.74
N ILE A 276 -17.16 -16.29 5.59
CA ILE A 276 -16.14 -17.21 5.09
C ILE A 276 -14.88 -17.14 5.96
N VAL A 277 -14.54 -15.94 6.41
CA VAL A 277 -13.42 -15.69 7.32
C VAL A 277 -13.93 -14.97 8.56
N GLU A 278 -13.67 -15.56 9.72
CA GLU A 278 -14.00 -14.95 10.99
C GLU A 278 -12.96 -13.91 11.39
N SER A 279 -13.42 -12.67 11.61
CA SER A 279 -12.63 -11.54 12.13
C SER A 279 -12.62 -11.57 13.65
N ASP A 280 -11.45 -11.31 14.26
CA ASP A 280 -11.31 -11.30 15.71
C ASP A 280 -12.15 -10.19 16.35
N SER A 281 -12.27 -9.02 15.71
CA SER A 281 -13.16 -7.96 16.17
C SER A 281 -14.63 -8.39 16.16
N ILE A 282 -15.07 -9.14 15.14
CA ILE A 282 -16.45 -9.66 15.08
C ILE A 282 -16.65 -10.77 16.13
N LYS A 283 -15.67 -11.65 16.31
CA LYS A 283 -15.70 -12.70 17.32
C LYS A 283 -15.81 -12.13 18.73
N VAL A 284 -15.04 -11.10 19.07
CA VAL A 284 -15.12 -10.40 20.36
C VAL A 284 -16.52 -9.83 20.59
N LEU A 285 -17.17 -9.26 19.57
CA LEU A 285 -18.55 -8.78 19.70
C LEU A 285 -19.52 -9.92 20.03
N ARG A 286 -19.39 -11.07 19.36
CA ARG A 286 -20.22 -12.26 19.62
C ARG A 286 -19.96 -12.87 21.00
N ASP A 287 -18.71 -12.93 21.43
CA ASP A 287 -18.35 -13.44 22.76
C ASP A 287 -18.93 -12.57 23.88
N LEU A 288 -18.92 -11.24 23.70
CA LEU A 288 -19.57 -10.31 24.61
C LEU A 288 -21.09 -10.52 24.67
N GLN A 289 -21.72 -10.79 23.52
CA GLN A 289 -23.14 -11.13 23.44
C GLN A 289 -23.47 -12.42 24.20
N GLY A 290 -22.67 -13.48 24.05
CA GLY A 290 -22.88 -14.77 24.72
C GLY A 290 -22.72 -14.70 26.24
N SER A 291 -21.69 -13.98 26.74
CA SER A 291 -21.41 -13.87 28.20
C SER A 291 -22.54 -13.23 29.02
N ARG A 292 -23.44 -12.49 28.36
CA ARG A 292 -24.61 -11.86 28.99
C ARG A 292 -25.78 -12.82 29.07
N GLU A 293 -26.03 -13.61 28.03
CA GLU A 293 -27.11 -14.62 28.03
C GLU A 293 -26.91 -15.65 29.14
N ASP A 294 -25.66 -16.11 29.33
CA ASP A 294 -25.31 -17.04 30.41
C ASP A 294 -25.54 -16.47 31.83
N ARG A 295 -25.50 -15.14 31.98
CA ARG A 295 -25.78 -14.46 33.26
C ARG A 295 -27.27 -14.32 33.55
N TRP A 296 -28.13 -14.29 32.54
CA TRP A 296 -29.58 -14.24 32.73
C TRP A 296 -30.19 -15.62 33.03
N LEU A 297 -29.51 -16.68 32.61
CA LEU A 297 -29.95 -18.06 32.84
C LEU A 297 -29.55 -18.63 34.21
N ARG A 298 -28.70 -17.94 34.97
CA ARG A 298 -28.31 -18.29 36.34
C ARG A 298 -29.05 -17.45 37.35
#